data_AF-A0A357AGF2-F1
#
_entry.id   AF-A0A357AGF2-F1
#
_cell.length_a   1.000
_cell.length_b   1.000
_cell.length_c   1.000
_cell.angle_alpha   90.00
_cell.angle_beta   90.00
_cell.angle_gamma   90.00
#
_symmetry.space_group_name_H-M   'P 1'
#
loop_
_entity.id
_entity.type
_entity.pdbx_description
1 polymer ?
#
loop_
_entity_poly.entity_id
_entity_poly.type
_entity_poly.pdbx_seq_one_letter_code
_entity_poly.pdbx_strand_id
1 'polypeptide(L)'
;MNIPQITNINTALKIYYANSEIGNKEITALFGRRSSATISRLKRIAKGEMNDRNVLSYGANKVNTAVAFDAWGIDVKDLEKRIKKLKELDL
;
A
#
# COMPACT_ATOMS: atom_id res chain seq x y z
N MET A 1 11.62 4.99 -10.00
CA MET A 1 10.31 4.63 -10.58
C MET A 1 9.24 5.54 -10.00
N ASN A 2 8.17 5.88 -10.73
CA ASN A 2 7.10 6.74 -10.21
C ASN A 2 5.99 5.91 -9.54
N ILE A 3 5.90 5.99 -8.21
CA ILE A 3 4.82 5.43 -7.40
C ILE A 3 3.72 6.50 -7.26
N PRO A 4 2.44 6.19 -7.54
CA PRO A 4 1.36 7.16 -7.36
C PRO A 4 1.25 7.63 -5.91
N GLN A 5 0.79 8.87 -5.72
CA GLN A 5 0.53 9.41 -4.39
C GLN A 5 -0.70 8.73 -3.75
N ILE A 6 -0.66 8.58 -2.43
CA ILE A 6 -1.78 8.09 -1.63
C ILE A 6 -2.92 9.10 -1.69
N THR A 7 -4.14 8.63 -1.91
CA THR A 7 -5.32 9.50 -2.01
C THR A 7 -5.91 9.86 -0.66
N ASN A 8 -5.80 8.98 0.34
CA ASN A 8 -6.35 9.19 1.67
C ASN A 8 -5.53 8.43 2.74
N ILE A 9 -5.04 9.17 3.74
CA ILE A 9 -4.19 8.63 4.82
C ILE A 9 -4.96 7.62 5.68
N ASN A 10 -6.22 7.90 6.04
CA ASN A 10 -7.04 6.98 6.83
C ASN A 10 -7.29 5.67 6.08
N THR A 11 -7.56 5.74 4.78
CA THR A 11 -7.73 4.55 3.93
C THR A 11 -6.45 3.73 3.88
N ALA A 12 -5.29 4.38 3.74
CA ALA A 12 -4.00 3.69 3.73
C ALA A 12 -3.72 2.94 5.03
N LEU A 13 -3.90 3.61 6.18
CA LEU A 13 -3.74 2.99 7.50
C LEU A 13 -4.73 1.85 7.74
N LYS A 14 -6.01 2.05 7.35
CA LYS A 14 -7.03 1.00 7.46
C LYS A 14 -6.66 -0.23 6.62
N ILE A 15 -6.19 -0.03 5.39
CA ILE A 15 -5.76 -1.13 4.53
C ILE A 15 -4.59 -1.89 5.16
N TYR A 16 -3.59 -1.14 5.65
CA TYR A 16 -2.39 -1.72 6.26
C TYR A 16 -2.71 -2.62 7.45
N TYR A 17 -3.53 -2.13 8.38
CA TYR A 17 -3.84 -2.86 9.60
C TYR A 17 -4.92 -3.94 9.43
N ALA A 18 -5.86 -3.78 8.50
CA ALA A 18 -6.97 -4.72 8.34
C ALA A 18 -6.66 -5.90 7.40
N ASN A 19 -5.62 -5.81 6.55
CA ASN A 19 -5.35 -6.81 5.53
C ASN A 19 -3.90 -7.27 5.62
N SER A 20 -3.66 -8.57 5.78
CA SER A 20 -2.33 -9.18 5.66
C SER A 20 -1.84 -9.23 4.20
N GLU A 21 -2.77 -9.25 3.24
CA GLU A 21 -2.50 -9.17 1.81
C GLU A 21 -3.47 -8.27 1.06
N ILE A 22 -2.97 -7.59 0.04
CA ILE A 22 -3.73 -6.63 -0.78
C ILE A 22 -3.77 -7.02 -2.26
N GLY A 23 -4.90 -6.73 -2.92
CA GLY A 23 -5.12 -6.95 -4.34
C GLY A 23 -5.54 -5.68 -5.07
N ASN A 24 -6.16 -5.82 -6.24
CA ASN A 24 -6.53 -4.69 -7.09
C ASN A 24 -7.45 -3.69 -6.39
N LYS A 25 -8.38 -4.18 -5.58
CA LYS A 25 -9.39 -3.37 -4.89
C LYS A 25 -8.71 -2.44 -3.88
N GLU A 26 -7.83 -2.98 -3.05
CA GLU A 26 -7.11 -2.22 -2.02
C GLU A 26 -6.10 -1.27 -2.66
N ILE A 27 -5.38 -1.71 -3.70
CA ILE A 27 -4.45 -0.84 -4.46
C ILE A 27 -5.20 0.33 -5.10
N THR A 28 -6.40 0.09 -5.64
CA THR A 28 -7.25 1.15 -6.19
C THR A 28 -7.74 2.10 -5.10
N ALA A 29 -8.08 1.58 -3.92
CA ALA A 29 -8.47 2.42 -2.78
C ALA A 29 -7.30 3.27 -2.26
N LEU A 30 -6.07 2.76 -2.31
CA LEU A 30 -4.86 3.44 -1.85
C LEU A 30 -4.42 4.57 -2.80
N PHE A 31 -4.45 4.33 -4.11
CA PHE A 31 -3.88 5.23 -5.12
C PHE A 31 -4.90 5.88 -6.06
N GLY A 32 -6.19 5.62 -5.85
CA GLY A 32 -7.29 6.03 -6.72
C GLY A 32 -7.45 5.14 -7.96
N ARG A 33 -8.37 5.50 -8.85
CA ARG A 33 -8.59 4.78 -10.11
C ARG A 33 -7.34 4.86 -10.99
N ARG A 34 -6.74 3.70 -11.27
CA ARG A 34 -5.57 3.57 -12.15
C ARG A 34 -5.84 2.56 -13.26
N SER A 35 -5.04 2.63 -14.33
CA SER A 35 -5.09 1.62 -15.39
C SER A 35 -4.68 0.24 -14.85
N SER A 36 -5.19 -0.82 -15.47
CA SER A 36 -4.82 -2.20 -15.15
C SER A 36 -3.30 -2.42 -15.24
N ALA A 37 -2.65 -1.84 -16.24
CA ALA A 37 -1.20 -1.87 -16.40
C ALA A 37 -0.45 -1.26 -15.19
N THR A 38 -0.95 -0.15 -14.65
CA THR A 38 -0.34 0.49 -13.47
C THR A 38 -0.49 -0.38 -12.23
N ILE A 39 -1.68 -0.95 -12.01
CA ILE A 39 -1.94 -1.85 -10.88
C ILE A 39 -1.07 -3.11 -10.97
N SER A 40 -0.95 -3.70 -12.16
CA SER A 40 -0.07 -4.85 -12.40
C SER A 40 1.40 -4.51 -12.14
N ARG A 41 1.84 -3.31 -12.53
CA ARG A 41 3.21 -2.84 -12.24
C ARG A 41 3.46 -2.71 -10.74
N LEU A 42 2.54 -2.11 -9.98
CA LEU A 42 2.67 -1.95 -8.53
C LEU A 42 2.77 -3.30 -7.82
N LYS A 43 1.95 -4.28 -8.23
CA LYS A 43 2.05 -5.65 -7.73
C LYS A 43 3.37 -6.30 -8.09
N ARG A 44 3.90 -6.10 -9.31
CA ARG A 44 5.20 -6.64 -9.72
C ARG A 44 6.34 -6.10 -8.85
N ILE A 45 6.32 -4.81 -8.52
CA ILE A 45 7.31 -4.19 -7.63
C ILE A 45 7.24 -4.85 -6.25
N ALA A 46 6.04 -4.94 -5.66
CA ALA A 46 5.86 -5.59 -4.36
C ALA A 46 6.26 -7.08 -4.38
N LYS A 47 5.96 -7.82 -5.46
CA LYS A 47 6.37 -9.23 -5.63
C LYS A 47 7.89 -9.38 -5.74
N GLY A 48 8.58 -8.45 -6.38
CA GLY A 48 10.05 -8.43 -6.40
C GLY A 48 10.62 -8.37 -4.99
N GLU A 49 10.16 -7.39 -4.21
CA GLU A 49 10.57 -7.24 -2.81
C GLU A 49 10.18 -8.44 -1.94
N MET A 50 9.01 -9.05 -2.18
CA MET A 50 8.59 -10.27 -1.49
C MET A 50 9.55 -11.43 -1.77
N ASN A 51 9.98 -11.61 -3.02
CA ASN A 51 10.95 -12.65 -3.38
C ASN A 51 12.30 -12.38 -2.71
N ASP A 52 12.78 -11.13 -2.73
CA ASP A 52 14.04 -10.74 -2.10
C ASP A 52 14.02 -11.00 -0.58
N ARG A 53 12.86 -10.86 0.05
CA ARG A 53 12.64 -11.10 1.49
C ARG A 53 12.15 -12.52 1.83
N ASN A 54 12.05 -13.43 0.85
CA ASN A 54 11.48 -14.77 1.00
C ASN A 54 10.07 -14.79 1.65
N VAL A 55 9.24 -13.80 1.34
CA VAL A 55 7.85 -13.71 1.82
C VAL A 55 6.91 -14.30 0.77
N LEU A 56 6.16 -15.33 1.17
CA LEU A 56 5.16 -15.95 0.30
C LEU A 56 3.85 -15.16 0.30
N SER A 57 3.17 -15.13 -0.84
CA SER A 57 1.76 -14.73 -0.91
C SER A 57 0.85 -15.93 -0.78
N TYR A 58 -0.23 -15.82 -0.01
CA TYR A 58 -1.30 -16.83 0.05
C TYR A 58 -2.22 -16.74 -1.18
N GLY A 59 -2.37 -15.55 -1.78
CA GLY A 59 -3.19 -15.34 -2.98
C GLY A 59 -2.38 -15.12 -4.25
N ALA A 60 -2.64 -15.88 -5.32
CA ALA A 60 -1.96 -15.76 -6.61
C ALA A 60 -1.95 -14.32 -7.20
N ASN A 61 -3.04 -13.58 -6.94
CA ASN A 61 -3.24 -12.22 -7.44
C ASN A 61 -3.01 -11.12 -6.38
N LYS A 62 -2.54 -11.50 -5.18
CA LYS A 62 -2.30 -10.60 -4.05
C LYS A 62 -0.81 -10.44 -3.78
N VAL A 63 -0.49 -9.47 -2.93
CA VAL A 63 0.84 -9.21 -2.41
C VAL A 63 0.76 -8.97 -0.91
N ASN A 64 1.81 -9.32 -0.18
CA ASN A 64 1.89 -9.04 1.26
C ASN A 64 1.81 -7.53 1.51
N THR A 65 0.95 -7.11 2.43
CA THR A 65 0.67 -5.70 2.66
C THR A 65 1.88 -4.93 3.18
N ALA A 66 2.61 -5.48 4.16
CA ALA A 66 3.76 -4.80 4.75
C ALA A 66 4.88 -4.63 3.72
N VAL A 67 5.21 -5.69 3.01
CA VAL A 67 6.24 -5.66 1.96
C VAL A 67 5.85 -4.72 0.82
N ALA A 68 4.57 -4.68 0.44
CA ALA A 68 4.10 -3.78 -0.60
C ALA A 68 4.22 -2.30 -0.20
N PHE A 69 3.86 -1.95 1.03
CA PHE A 69 3.99 -0.58 1.54
C PHE A 69 5.47 -0.14 1.55
N ASP A 70 6.37 -1.00 2.04
CA ASP A 70 7.80 -0.75 2.03
C ASP A 70 8.33 -0.56 0.59
N ALA A 71 7.97 -1.46 -0.33
CA ALA A 71 8.40 -1.40 -1.73
C ALA A 71 7.88 -0.17 -2.48
N TRP A 72 6.79 0.44 -2.01
CA TRP A 72 6.22 1.67 -2.54
C TRP A 72 6.72 2.92 -1.81
N GLY A 73 7.58 2.78 -0.80
CA GLY A 73 8.13 3.87 -0.01
C GLY A 73 7.10 4.54 0.92
N ILE A 74 6.08 3.79 1.35
CA ILE A 74 5.04 4.29 2.24
C ILE A 74 5.46 4.03 3.68
N ASP A 75 5.90 5.08 4.37
CA ASP A 75 6.19 5.00 5.80
C ASP A 75 4.89 5.09 6.62
N VAL A 76 4.44 3.94 7.11
CA VAL A 76 3.23 3.81 7.93
C VAL A 76 3.34 4.61 9.23
N LYS A 77 4.50 4.64 9.87
CA LYS A 77 4.70 5.39 11.13
C LYS A 77 4.59 6.89 10.88
N ASP A 78 5.08 7.35 9.74
CA ASP A 78 4.91 8.75 9.33
C ASP A 78 3.44 9.08 9.03
N LEU A 79 2.71 8.18 8.35
CA LEU A 79 1.26 8.35 8.15
C LEU A 79 0.48 8.46 9.47
N GLU A 80 0.84 7.65 10.47
CA GLU A 80 0.24 7.72 11.82
C GLU A 80 0.52 9.06 12.51
N LYS A 81 1.75 9.57 12.42
CA LYS A 81 2.09 10.88 12.98
C LYS A 81 1.30 11.99 12.29
N ARG A 82 1.19 11.96 10.96
CA ARG A 82 0.43 12.94 10.18
C ARG A 82 -1.05 12.92 10.57
N ILE A 83 -1.68 11.75 10.68
CA ILE A 83 -3.11 11.70 11.04
C ILE A 83 -3.36 12.14 12.47
N LYS A 84 -2.45 11.81 13.41
CA LYS A 84 -2.53 12.33 14.78
C LYS A 84 -2.44 13.86 14.77
N LYS A 85 -1.53 14.41 13.98
CA LYS A 85 -1.37 15.87 13.89
C LYS A 85 -2.57 16.56 13.26
N LEU A 86 -3.17 15.97 12.23
CA LEU A 86 -4.40 16.49 11.62
C LEU A 86 -5.56 16.53 12.63
N LYS A 87 -5.73 15.46 13.42
CA LYS A 87 -6.75 15.42 14.50
C LYS A 87 -6.50 16.46 15.59
N GLU A 88 -5.24 16.70 15.97
CA GLU A 88 -4.89 17.75 16.93
C GLU A 88 -5.21 19.16 16.40
N LEU A 89 -5.18 19.34 15.08
CA LEU A 89 -5.46 20.61 14.40
C LEU A 89 -6.93 20.76 13.98
N ASP A 90 -7.77 19.76 14.25
CA ASP A 90 -9.17 19.68 13.80
C ASP A 90 -9.33 19.83 12.26
N LEU A 91 -8.42 19.18 11.52
CA LEU A 91 -8.34 19.17 10.04
C LEU A 91 -8.56 17.79 9.43
#